data_AF-A0A7I7PCA7-F1
#
_entry.id   AF-A0A7I7PCA7-F1
#
_cell.length_a   1.000
_cell.length_b   1.000
_cell.length_c   1.000
_cell.angle_alpha   90.00
_cell.angle_beta   90.00
_cell.angle_gamma   90.00
#
_symmetry.space_group_name_H-M   'P 1'
#
loop_
_entity.id
_entity.type
_entity.pdbx_description
1 polymer ?
#
loop_
_entity_poly.entity_id
_entity_poly.type
_entity_poly.pdbx_seq_one_letter_code
_entity_poly.pdbx_strand_id
1 'polypeptide(L)'
;MTQPAMDWDAAYRQDVPPPWSIGQPPPELAVLIDHGKVHGDVLDAGCGHAALSLALAARGYTVVGLDSSPTAIEAARREAEKRGLTNATFDVADIASFTGYDSRFATVFHSGCLHSLPPDKRQAYLQSTFRAATPGAALYTLAFGAGAFGDQDTGDRPGPARRHRNRAARNRFGALGGRRHSRRKHLCQRHRGELSSGPVPERPTR
;
A
#
# COMPACT_ATOMS: atom_id res chain seq x y z
N MET A 1 -20.31 22.38 -11.73
CA MET A 1 -19.16 22.59 -12.63
C MET A 1 -18.19 21.44 -12.41
N THR A 2 -18.03 20.58 -13.40
CA THR A 2 -17.07 19.45 -13.34
C THR A 2 -15.67 20.03 -13.39
N GLN A 3 -14.84 19.75 -12.39
CA GLN A 3 -13.44 20.17 -12.38
C GLN A 3 -12.76 19.54 -13.61
N PRO A 4 -12.01 20.31 -14.43
CA PRO A 4 -11.34 19.74 -15.59
C PRO A 4 -10.41 18.61 -15.16
N ALA A 5 -10.46 17.48 -15.88
CA ALA A 5 -9.61 16.34 -15.60
C ALA A 5 -8.14 16.76 -15.76
N MET A 6 -7.34 16.58 -14.72
CA MET A 6 -5.92 16.91 -14.74
C MET A 6 -5.19 16.03 -15.74
N ASP A 7 -4.32 16.63 -16.57
CA ASP A 7 -3.41 15.90 -17.45
C ASP A 7 -2.25 15.35 -16.62
N TRP A 8 -2.42 14.11 -16.16
CA TRP A 8 -1.41 13.42 -15.35
C TRP A 8 -0.11 13.16 -16.11
N ASP A 9 -0.19 12.87 -17.41
CA ASP A 9 1.00 12.56 -18.18
C ASP A 9 1.88 13.80 -18.37
N ALA A 10 1.28 14.97 -18.58
CA ALA A 10 2.02 16.23 -18.59
C ALA A 10 2.76 16.53 -17.27
N ALA A 11 2.23 16.09 -16.13
CA ALA A 11 2.89 16.25 -14.84
C ALA A 11 4.14 15.36 -14.71
N TYR A 12 4.13 14.17 -15.32
CA TYR A 12 5.27 13.24 -15.32
C TYR A 12 6.33 13.55 -16.38
N ARG A 13 5.98 14.32 -17.43
CA ARG A 13 6.92 14.76 -18.48
C ARG A 13 7.81 15.94 -18.08
N GLN A 14 7.58 16.55 -16.91
CA GLN A 14 8.40 17.66 -16.43
C GLN A 14 9.79 17.17 -16.02
N ASP A 15 10.81 18.03 -16.14
CA ASP A 15 12.18 17.74 -15.71
C ASP A 15 12.28 17.49 -14.19
N VAL A 16 11.43 18.16 -13.43
CA VAL A 16 11.30 17.97 -11.99
C VAL A 16 10.18 16.95 -11.74
N PRO A 17 10.45 15.84 -11.04
CA PRO A 17 9.42 14.88 -10.68
C PRO A 17 8.28 15.56 -9.92
N PRO A 18 7.03 15.14 -10.14
CA PRO A 18 5.91 15.75 -9.44
C PRO A 18 6.04 15.51 -7.93
N PRO A 19 5.49 16.41 -7.08
CA PRO A 19 5.76 16.43 -5.65
C PRO A 19 5.32 15.17 -4.89
N TRP A 20 4.42 14.37 -5.46
CA TRP A 20 4.00 13.08 -4.90
C TRP A 20 4.99 11.93 -5.21
N SER A 21 5.93 12.12 -6.14
CA SER A 21 6.97 11.14 -6.50
C SER A 21 8.19 11.25 -5.58
N ILE A 22 8.06 10.76 -4.35
CA ILE A 22 9.11 10.86 -3.31
C ILE A 22 10.18 9.75 -3.39
N GLY A 23 10.14 8.88 -4.40
CA GLY A 23 11.11 7.80 -4.62
C GLY A 23 11.02 6.60 -3.66
N GLN A 24 10.12 6.66 -2.68
CA GLN A 24 9.88 5.61 -1.68
C GLN A 24 8.37 5.47 -1.40
N PRO A 25 7.91 4.36 -0.79
CA PRO A 25 6.52 4.24 -0.37
C PRO A 25 6.15 5.37 0.59
N PRO A 26 4.92 5.93 0.52
CA PRO A 26 4.42 6.84 1.54
C PRO A 26 4.58 6.21 2.93
N PRO A 27 5.06 6.95 3.95
CA PRO A 27 5.34 6.39 5.28
C PRO A 27 4.14 5.65 5.89
N GLU A 28 2.92 6.14 5.69
CA GLU A 28 1.69 5.54 6.18
C GLU A 28 1.44 4.15 5.58
N LEU A 29 1.82 3.96 4.31
CA LEU A 29 1.73 2.68 3.64
C LEU A 29 2.91 1.77 3.98
N ALA A 30 4.10 2.33 4.14
CA ALA A 30 5.29 1.58 4.58
C ALA A 30 5.03 0.85 5.91
N VAL A 31 4.40 1.53 6.89
CA VAL A 31 4.02 0.93 8.18
C VAL A 31 3.07 -0.26 8.01
N LEU A 32 2.14 -0.21 7.06
CA LEU A 32 1.24 -1.33 6.80
C LEU A 32 2.00 -2.55 6.26
N ILE A 33 2.97 -2.32 5.38
CA ILE A 33 3.82 -3.39 4.84
C ILE A 33 4.64 -4.02 5.97
N ASP A 34 5.29 -3.19 6.79
CA ASP A 34 6.14 -3.65 7.90
C ASP A 34 5.35 -4.41 8.97
N HIS A 35 4.06 -4.10 9.15
CA HIS A 35 3.15 -4.82 10.04
C HIS A 35 2.50 -6.07 9.42
N GLY A 36 2.99 -6.53 8.26
CA GLY A 36 2.52 -7.75 7.60
C GLY A 36 1.05 -7.67 7.17
N LYS A 37 0.57 -6.49 6.81
CA LYS A 37 -0.82 -6.29 6.38
C LYS A 37 -1.07 -6.65 4.92
N VAL A 38 -0.01 -6.79 4.13
CA VAL A 38 -0.09 -7.15 2.71
C VAL A 38 -0.05 -8.65 2.56
N HIS A 39 -0.97 -9.18 1.75
CA HIS A 39 -1.05 -10.61 1.45
C HIS A 39 -1.56 -10.85 0.01
N GLY A 40 -1.12 -11.98 -0.56
CA GLY A 40 -1.45 -12.40 -1.92
C GLY A 40 -0.99 -11.42 -3.01
N ASP A 41 -1.61 -11.51 -4.18
CA ASP A 41 -1.37 -10.60 -5.31
C ASP A 41 -1.86 -9.18 -4.97
N VAL A 42 -1.06 -8.19 -5.37
CA VAL A 42 -1.29 -6.79 -5.03
C VAL A 42 -1.62 -5.96 -6.28
N LEU A 43 -2.64 -5.11 -6.16
CA LEU A 43 -2.90 -4.02 -7.11
C LEU A 43 -2.45 -2.70 -6.49
N ASP A 44 -1.64 -1.94 -7.21
CA ASP A 44 -1.31 -0.54 -6.92
C ASP A 44 -2.02 0.35 -7.96
N ALA A 45 -3.19 0.88 -7.58
CA ALA A 45 -4.07 1.63 -8.48
C ALA A 45 -3.72 3.14 -8.45
N GLY A 46 -3.19 3.64 -9.57
CA GLY A 46 -2.57 4.96 -9.68
C GLY A 46 -1.13 4.93 -9.17
N CYS A 47 -0.32 3.99 -9.67
CA CYS A 47 0.99 3.69 -9.10
C CYS A 47 2.05 4.76 -9.38
N GLY A 48 1.84 5.67 -10.34
CA GLY A 48 2.81 6.67 -10.76
C GLY A 48 4.17 6.06 -11.12
N HIS A 49 5.25 6.63 -10.57
CA HIS A 49 6.61 6.07 -10.69
C HIS A 49 6.85 4.76 -9.89
N ALA A 50 5.78 4.13 -9.39
CA ALA A 50 5.77 2.79 -8.83
C ALA A 50 6.61 2.57 -7.55
N ALA A 51 6.92 3.62 -6.78
CA ALA A 51 7.76 3.48 -5.58
C ALA A 51 7.20 2.44 -4.57
N LEU A 52 5.88 2.42 -4.37
CA LEU A 52 5.20 1.42 -3.54
C LEU A 52 5.30 0.02 -4.17
N SER A 53 4.90 -0.10 -5.43
CA SER A 53 4.95 -1.36 -6.18
C SER A 53 6.33 -2.02 -6.18
N LEU A 54 7.39 -1.25 -6.43
CA LEU A 54 8.77 -1.74 -6.47
C LEU A 54 9.24 -2.18 -5.07
N ALA A 55 8.85 -1.48 -4.01
CA ALA A 55 9.18 -1.88 -2.64
C ALA A 55 8.46 -3.17 -2.21
N LEU A 56 7.22 -3.36 -2.66
CA LEU A 56 6.47 -4.59 -2.45
C LEU A 56 7.07 -5.76 -3.24
N ALA A 57 7.40 -5.54 -4.50
CA ALA A 57 8.04 -6.54 -5.35
C ALA A 57 9.40 -6.98 -4.78
N ALA A 58 10.22 -6.05 -4.29
CA ALA A 58 11.48 -6.36 -3.62
C ALA A 58 11.31 -7.22 -2.33
N ARG A 59 10.10 -7.25 -1.75
CA ARG A 59 9.73 -8.10 -0.61
C ARG A 59 9.08 -9.43 -1.03
N GLY A 60 9.04 -9.72 -2.33
CA GLY A 60 8.55 -10.99 -2.88
C GLY A 60 7.05 -11.01 -3.22
N TYR A 61 6.34 -9.89 -3.11
CA TYR A 61 4.93 -9.83 -3.52
C TYR A 61 4.81 -9.77 -5.05
N THR A 62 3.79 -10.42 -5.61
CA THR A 62 3.39 -10.20 -7.01
C THR A 62 2.58 -8.92 -7.09
N VAL A 63 3.02 -7.95 -7.89
CA VAL A 63 2.39 -6.62 -7.95
C VAL A 63 2.01 -6.27 -9.39
N VAL A 64 0.80 -5.77 -9.55
CA VAL A 64 0.35 -5.07 -10.76
C VAL A 64 0.16 -3.60 -10.43
N GLY A 65 0.91 -2.72 -11.10
CA GLY A 65 0.72 -1.28 -11.02
C GLY A 65 0.00 -0.75 -12.25
N LEU A 66 -1.08 0.01 -12.04
CA LEU A 66 -1.83 0.66 -13.11
C LEU A 66 -1.77 2.17 -12.94
N ASP A 67 -1.54 2.91 -14.01
CA ASP A 67 -1.58 4.37 -14.03
C ASP A 67 -2.10 4.87 -15.37
N SER A 68 -2.71 6.06 -15.40
CA SER A 68 -3.21 6.65 -16.65
C SER A 68 -2.11 7.32 -17.47
N SER A 69 -0.92 7.58 -16.89
CA SER A 69 0.22 8.18 -17.57
C SER A 69 1.13 7.13 -18.21
N PRO A 70 1.26 7.12 -19.55
CA PRO A 70 2.29 6.35 -20.23
C PRO A 70 3.71 6.66 -19.74
N THR A 71 4.03 7.93 -19.49
CA THR A 71 5.34 8.38 -19.01
C THR A 71 5.70 7.75 -17.66
N ALA A 72 4.75 7.75 -16.72
CA ALA A 72 4.93 7.13 -15.41
C ALA A 72 5.17 5.62 -15.51
N ILE A 73 4.37 4.94 -16.34
CA ILE A 73 4.47 3.49 -16.57
C ILE A 73 5.80 3.11 -17.22
N GLU A 74 6.29 3.88 -18.19
CA GLU A 74 7.60 3.64 -18.81
C GLU A 74 8.73 3.76 -17.77
N ALA A 75 8.69 4.80 -16.92
CA ALA A 75 9.65 4.96 -15.84
C ALA A 75 9.58 3.81 -14.82
N ALA A 76 8.38 3.36 -14.46
CA ALA A 76 8.18 2.22 -13.57
C ALA A 76 8.76 0.92 -14.14
N ARG A 77 8.53 0.64 -15.43
CA ARG A 77 9.07 -0.54 -16.14
C ARG A 77 10.60 -0.51 -16.15
N ARG A 78 11.20 0.62 -16.53
CA ARG A 78 12.66 0.79 -16.55
C ARG A 78 13.29 0.57 -15.17
N GLU A 79 12.67 1.10 -14.12
CA GLU A 79 13.19 0.95 -12.77
C GLU A 79 13.05 -0.49 -12.24
N ALA A 80 11.96 -1.19 -12.60
CA ALA A 80 11.80 -2.61 -12.28
C ALA A 80 12.86 -3.48 -12.96
N GLU A 81 13.11 -3.24 -14.25
CA GLU A 81 14.15 -3.93 -15.03
C GLU A 81 15.55 -3.69 -14.43
N LYS A 82 15.87 -2.42 -14.13
CA LYS A 82 17.14 -2.04 -13.50
C LYS A 82 17.37 -2.75 -12.15
N ARG A 83 16.30 -3.01 -11.39
CA ARG A 83 16.35 -3.73 -10.10
C ARG A 83 16.23 -5.25 -10.23
N GLY A 84 16.01 -5.78 -11.44
CA GLY A 84 15.79 -7.20 -11.68
C GLY A 84 14.48 -7.74 -11.08
N LEU A 85 13.47 -6.88 -10.91
CA LEU A 85 12.20 -7.25 -10.28
C LEU A 85 11.23 -7.83 -11.32
N THR A 86 11.20 -9.16 -11.45
CA THR A 86 10.36 -9.87 -12.43
C THR A 86 8.92 -10.12 -11.95
N ASN A 87 8.63 -9.83 -10.68
CA ASN A 87 7.33 -10.00 -10.03
C ASN A 87 6.51 -8.71 -9.96
N ALA A 88 6.93 -7.65 -10.66
CA ALA A 88 6.17 -6.42 -10.85
C ALA A 88 5.78 -6.24 -12.32
N THR A 89 4.51 -5.97 -12.60
CA THR A 89 4.00 -5.67 -13.95
C THR A 89 3.31 -4.32 -13.94
N PHE A 90 3.57 -3.51 -14.96
CA PHE A 90 3.04 -2.15 -15.06
C PHE A 90 2.31 -1.96 -16.38
N ASP A 91 1.13 -1.35 -16.35
CA ASP A 91 0.37 -1.06 -17.56
C ASP A 91 -0.41 0.25 -17.49
N VAL A 92 -0.64 0.83 -18.67
CA VAL A 92 -1.41 2.08 -18.82
C VAL A 92 -2.89 1.74 -18.78
N ALA A 93 -3.60 2.24 -17.78
CA ALA A 93 -5.03 2.01 -17.63
C ALA A 93 -5.76 3.12 -16.86
N ASP A 94 -7.03 3.38 -17.22
CA ASP A 94 -7.92 4.15 -16.36
C ASP A 94 -8.40 3.27 -15.21
N ILE A 95 -8.00 3.62 -13.98
CA ILE A 95 -8.40 2.90 -12.76
C ILE A 95 -9.91 2.89 -12.52
N ALA A 96 -10.67 3.79 -13.16
CA ALA A 96 -12.13 3.78 -13.10
C ALA A 96 -12.76 2.67 -13.97
N SER A 97 -12.06 2.17 -15.00
CA SER A 97 -12.65 1.28 -16.02
C SER A 97 -11.77 0.12 -16.50
N PHE A 98 -10.60 -0.10 -15.89
CA PHE A 98 -9.71 -1.24 -16.22
C PHE A 98 -10.44 -2.59 -16.14
N THR A 99 -10.01 -3.59 -16.90
CA THR A 99 -10.59 -4.95 -16.95
C THR A 99 -9.49 -6.03 -17.04
N GLY A 100 -9.84 -7.31 -17.00
CA GLY A 100 -8.88 -8.42 -17.16
C GLY A 100 -8.20 -8.91 -15.87
N TYR A 101 -8.66 -8.41 -14.71
CA TYR A 101 -8.08 -8.72 -13.39
C TYR A 101 -9.12 -9.20 -12.37
N ASP A 102 -10.25 -9.74 -12.86
CA ASP A 102 -11.39 -10.09 -12.01
C ASP A 102 -10.99 -11.13 -10.94
N SER A 103 -11.35 -10.85 -9.68
CA SER A 103 -11.06 -11.70 -8.52
C SER A 103 -9.59 -12.14 -8.39
N ARG A 104 -8.64 -11.25 -8.67
CA ARG A 104 -7.21 -11.56 -8.64
C ARG A 104 -6.51 -11.08 -7.37
N PHE A 105 -6.82 -9.87 -6.93
CA PHE A 105 -6.00 -9.18 -5.94
C PHE A 105 -6.51 -9.38 -4.52
N ALA A 106 -5.63 -9.84 -3.63
CA ALA A 106 -5.93 -9.99 -2.22
C ALA A 106 -5.56 -8.74 -1.41
N THR A 107 -4.70 -7.87 -1.95
CA THR A 107 -4.46 -6.53 -1.41
C THR A 107 -4.55 -5.48 -2.52
N VAL A 108 -5.24 -4.36 -2.26
CA VAL A 108 -5.31 -3.23 -3.17
C VAL A 108 -4.84 -1.97 -2.43
N PHE A 109 -3.89 -1.26 -3.03
CA PHE A 109 -3.44 0.05 -2.60
C PHE A 109 -3.94 1.13 -3.54
N HIS A 110 -4.27 2.28 -2.96
CA HIS A 110 -4.58 3.49 -3.69
C HIS A 110 -4.05 4.69 -2.91
N SER A 111 -2.96 5.29 -3.40
CA SER A 111 -2.28 6.40 -2.75
C SER A 111 -2.46 7.68 -3.54
N GLY A 112 -3.02 8.72 -2.90
CA GLY A 112 -2.95 10.08 -3.43
C GLY A 112 -3.88 10.41 -4.61
N CYS A 113 -4.76 9.49 -5.02
CA CYS A 113 -5.55 9.67 -6.24
C CYS A 113 -7.08 9.77 -6.03
N LEU A 114 -7.64 9.44 -4.86
CA LEU A 114 -9.12 9.43 -4.72
C LEU A 114 -9.73 10.83 -4.77
N HIS A 115 -9.03 11.81 -4.20
CA HIS A 115 -9.45 13.21 -4.22
C HIS A 115 -9.24 13.82 -5.61
N SER A 116 -8.24 13.33 -6.33
CA SER A 116 -7.87 13.73 -7.69
C SER A 116 -8.75 13.08 -8.77
N LEU A 117 -9.45 11.99 -8.44
CA LEU A 117 -10.50 11.43 -9.27
C LEU A 117 -11.72 12.37 -9.27
N PRO A 118 -12.23 12.73 -10.47
CA PRO A 118 -13.49 13.43 -10.63
C PRO A 118 -14.62 12.74 -9.82
N PRO A 119 -15.50 13.47 -9.13
CA PRO A 119 -16.55 12.87 -8.29
C PRO A 119 -17.39 11.79 -8.99
N ASP A 120 -17.65 11.97 -10.29
CA ASP A 120 -18.37 11.04 -11.17
C ASP A 120 -17.60 9.74 -11.47
N LYS A 121 -16.27 9.76 -11.41
CA LYS A 121 -15.43 8.55 -11.61
C LYS A 121 -15.22 7.72 -10.34
N ARG A 122 -15.48 8.27 -9.16
CA ARG A 122 -15.18 7.58 -7.88
C ARG A 122 -15.98 6.29 -7.70
N GLN A 123 -17.26 6.30 -8.10
CA GLN A 123 -18.10 5.10 -8.02
C GLN A 123 -17.62 4.01 -8.97
N ALA A 124 -17.24 4.38 -10.20
CA ALA A 124 -16.70 3.46 -11.19
C ALA A 124 -15.36 2.85 -10.73
N TYR A 125 -14.48 3.66 -10.13
CA TYR A 125 -13.25 3.17 -9.51
C TYR A 125 -13.51 2.13 -8.41
N LEU A 126 -14.45 2.38 -7.51
CA LEU A 126 -14.81 1.42 -6.46
C LEU A 126 -15.36 0.12 -7.06
N GLN A 127 -16.16 0.20 -8.13
CA GLN A 127 -16.69 -0.98 -8.83
C GLN A 127 -15.57 -1.79 -9.50
N SER A 128 -14.66 -1.13 -10.21
CA SER A 128 -13.52 -1.78 -10.86
C SER A 128 -12.57 -2.43 -9.84
N THR A 129 -12.32 -1.73 -8.73
CA THR A 129 -11.54 -2.28 -7.60
C THR A 129 -12.23 -3.47 -6.96
N PHE A 130 -13.53 -3.38 -6.69
CA PHE A 130 -14.29 -4.48 -6.09
C PHE A 130 -14.31 -5.71 -7.00
N ARG A 131 -14.49 -5.53 -8.31
CA ARG A 131 -14.47 -6.61 -9.28
C ARG A 131 -13.10 -7.30 -9.34
N ALA A 132 -12.02 -6.53 -9.25
CA ALA A 132 -10.66 -7.06 -9.31
C ALA A 132 -10.20 -7.74 -8.00
N ALA A 133 -10.88 -7.45 -6.89
CA ALA A 133 -10.53 -7.97 -5.57
C ALA A 133 -11.05 -9.40 -5.33
N THR A 134 -10.24 -10.24 -4.69
CA THR A 134 -10.70 -11.54 -4.18
C THR A 134 -11.64 -11.37 -2.98
N PRO A 135 -12.54 -12.33 -2.69
CA PRO A 135 -13.26 -12.35 -1.42
C PRO A 135 -12.29 -12.25 -0.22
N GLY A 136 -12.53 -11.30 0.68
CA GLY A 136 -11.68 -11.08 1.85
C GLY A 136 -10.45 -10.19 1.60
N ALA A 137 -10.32 -9.60 0.41
CA ALA A 137 -9.23 -8.67 0.10
C ALA A 137 -9.21 -7.43 1.02
N ALA A 138 -8.02 -6.90 1.24
CA ALA A 138 -7.81 -5.63 1.93
C ALA A 138 -7.67 -4.48 0.92
N LEU A 139 -8.41 -3.38 1.14
CA LEU A 139 -8.23 -2.12 0.40
C LEU A 139 -7.64 -1.06 1.34
N TYR A 140 -6.50 -0.50 0.95
CA TYR A 140 -5.83 0.59 1.64
C TYR A 140 -5.85 1.85 0.79
N THR A 141 -6.60 2.85 1.24
CA THR A 141 -6.70 4.15 0.58
C THR A 141 -6.03 5.22 1.43
N LEU A 142 -4.99 5.85 0.87
CA LEU A 142 -4.40 7.08 1.42
C LEU A 142 -4.98 8.28 0.65
N ALA A 143 -5.76 9.11 1.34
CA ALA A 143 -6.40 10.28 0.76
C ALA A 143 -6.30 11.48 1.71
N PHE A 144 -6.12 12.67 1.14
CA PHE A 144 -6.21 13.92 1.89
C PHE A 144 -7.68 14.32 2.02
N GLY A 145 -8.12 14.61 3.25
CA GLY A 145 -9.44 15.18 3.52
C GLY A 145 -9.37 16.70 3.54
N ALA A 146 -10.36 17.38 2.96
CA ALA A 146 -10.60 18.77 3.29
C ALA A 146 -10.89 18.87 4.81
N GLY A 147 -10.06 19.62 5.54
CA GLY A 147 -10.10 19.71 7.02
C GLY A 147 -9.16 18.77 7.78
N ALA A 148 -8.29 18.00 7.11
CA ALA A 148 -7.26 17.18 7.78
C ALA A 148 -6.14 18.03 8.41
N PHE A 149 -5.96 19.25 7.92
CA PHE A 149 -5.27 20.34 8.60
C PHE A 149 -6.25 21.50 8.69
N GLY A 150 -7.09 21.50 9.73
CA GLY A 150 -7.75 22.73 10.12
C GLY A 150 -6.68 23.72 10.58
N ASP A 151 -6.82 24.99 10.22
CA ASP A 151 -6.13 26.07 10.92
C ASP A 151 -6.35 25.86 12.42
N GLN A 152 -5.31 25.41 13.11
CA GLN A 152 -5.32 25.19 14.53
C GLN A 152 -5.21 26.55 15.19
N ASP A 153 -6.35 27.16 15.51
CA ASP A 153 -6.44 27.88 16.77
C ASP A 153 -7.66 27.37 17.54
N THR A 154 -7.44 27.16 18.84
CA THR A 154 -8.36 26.69 19.89
C THR A 154 -8.62 25.16 20.04
N GLY A 155 -7.91 24.58 21.02
CA GLY A 155 -8.59 23.93 22.15
C GLY A 155 -8.97 22.44 22.02
N ASP A 156 -8.02 21.57 22.38
CA ASP A 156 -8.21 20.33 23.15
C ASP A 156 -9.52 19.54 22.96
N ARG A 157 -9.63 18.72 21.88
CA ARG A 157 -10.46 17.49 21.85
C ARG A 157 -9.91 16.44 20.87
N PRO A 158 -9.90 15.13 21.22
CA PRO A 158 -9.50 14.07 20.30
C PRO A 158 -10.60 13.78 19.26
N GLY A 159 -10.27 13.92 17.97
CA GLY A 159 -11.16 13.66 16.84
C GLY A 159 -11.47 12.17 16.62
N PRO A 160 -12.62 11.81 16.00
CA PRO A 160 -13.09 10.44 15.97
C PRO A 160 -12.43 9.63 14.85
N ALA A 161 -11.68 8.59 15.22
CA ALA A 161 -11.28 7.53 14.30
C ALA A 161 -12.51 6.70 13.88
N ARG A 162 -13.17 7.06 12.79
CA ARG A 162 -14.26 6.26 12.20
C ARG A 162 -13.69 5.15 11.32
N ARG A 163 -13.59 3.95 11.90
CA ARG A 163 -13.40 2.70 11.13
C ARG A 163 -14.71 2.37 10.41
N HIS A 164 -14.79 2.56 9.09
CA HIS A 164 -15.81 1.91 8.28
C HIS A 164 -15.47 0.42 8.15
N ARG A 165 -16.05 -0.42 9.02
CA ARG A 165 -16.14 -1.87 8.77
C ARG A 165 -17.32 -2.08 7.84
N ASN A 166 -17.05 -2.59 6.64
CA ASN A 166 -18.10 -3.02 5.73
C ASN A 166 -18.86 -4.19 6.38
N ARG A 167 -20.14 -4.00 6.70
CA ARG A 167 -21.00 -4.99 7.36
C ARG A 167 -21.90 -5.64 6.30
N ALA A 168 -21.33 -6.51 5.49
CA ALA A 168 -22.09 -7.36 4.58
C ALA A 168 -21.37 -8.71 4.38
N ALA A 169 -21.30 -9.51 5.45
CA ALA A 169 -21.12 -10.96 5.38
C ALA A 169 -21.40 -11.55 6.77
N ARG A 170 -22.66 -11.89 7.03
CA ARG A 170 -23.04 -12.82 8.11
C ARG A 170 -24.19 -13.69 7.62
N ASN A 171 -23.87 -14.94 7.26
CA ASN A 171 -24.36 -16.10 8.01
C ASN A 171 -23.92 -17.41 7.33
N ARG A 172 -23.07 -18.16 8.02
CA ARG A 172 -23.31 -19.52 8.53
C ARG A 172 -22.01 -20.02 9.16
N PHE A 173 -21.99 -20.20 10.47
CA PHE A 173 -21.73 -21.48 11.13
C PHE A 173 -21.86 -21.32 12.64
N GLY A 174 -22.39 -22.38 13.23
CA GLY A 174 -23.07 -22.40 14.51
C GLY A 174 -22.18 -22.21 15.72
N ALA A 175 -22.88 -21.89 16.80
CA ALA A 175 -22.39 -21.85 18.16
C ALA A 175 -21.68 -23.14 18.57
N LEU A 176 -20.63 -23.00 19.38
CA LEU A 176 -20.34 -23.85 20.53
C LEU A 176 -19.50 -23.02 21.53
N GLY A 177 -19.75 -23.26 22.82
CA GLY A 177 -19.38 -22.44 23.99
C GLY A 177 -17.90 -22.05 24.07
N GLY A 178 -17.53 -20.94 24.68
CA GLY A 178 -17.91 -20.60 26.04
C GLY A 178 -16.68 -20.73 26.93
N ARG A 179 -16.07 -19.60 27.31
CA ARG A 179 -15.57 -19.28 28.66
C ARG A 179 -14.69 -18.02 28.61
N ARG A 180 -15.11 -17.03 29.40
CA ARG A 180 -14.30 -15.86 29.78
C ARG A 180 -13.14 -16.34 30.64
N HIS A 181 -11.93 -15.84 30.42
CA HIS A 181 -10.91 -15.72 31.46
C HIS A 181 -10.06 -14.46 31.22
N SER A 182 -9.80 -13.77 32.32
CA SER A 182 -9.13 -12.47 32.38
C SER A 182 -7.61 -12.63 32.56
N ARG A 183 -6.88 -11.59 32.12
CA ARG A 183 -5.55 -11.14 32.60
C ARG A 183 -4.39 -12.14 32.51
N ARG A 184 -3.35 -11.77 31.75
CA ARG A 184 -2.11 -11.13 32.25
C ARG A 184 -1.13 -10.87 31.10
N LYS A 185 -0.49 -9.71 31.17
CA LYS A 185 0.74 -9.32 30.45
C LYS A 185 1.83 -10.35 30.70
N HIS A 186 2.75 -10.59 29.76
CA HIS A 186 4.20 -10.90 29.89
C HIS A 186 4.75 -10.87 28.44
N LEU A 187 5.33 -9.76 27.97
CA LEU A 187 6.77 -9.51 27.89
C LEU A 187 7.62 -10.80 27.85
N CYS A 188 8.13 -11.15 26.68
CA CYS A 188 9.22 -12.11 26.53
C CYS A 188 10.32 -11.44 25.68
N GLN A 189 11.25 -10.79 26.39
CA GLN A 189 12.60 -10.53 25.90
C GLN A 189 13.33 -11.88 25.84
N ARG A 190 13.92 -12.23 24.69
CA ARG A 190 14.89 -13.33 24.63
C ARG A 190 16.28 -12.78 24.90
N HIS A 191 16.92 -13.36 25.91
CA HIS A 191 18.29 -13.11 26.32
C HIS A 191 19.32 -13.81 25.40
N ARG A 192 20.49 -13.18 25.43
CA ARG A 192 21.83 -13.51 24.91
C ARG A 192 22.21 -15.00 24.96
N GLY A 193 22.97 -15.42 23.95
CA GLY A 193 23.99 -16.47 24.08
C GLY A 193 25.37 -15.83 23.96
N GLU A 194 26.06 -15.68 25.09
CA GLU A 194 27.52 -15.57 25.17
C GLU A 194 28.04 -16.94 25.57
N LEU A 195 28.98 -17.50 24.79
CA LEU A 195 29.82 -18.61 25.24
C LEU A 195 31.28 -18.35 24.81
N SER A 196 32.09 -18.10 25.85
CA SER A 196 33.45 -18.57 26.08
C SER A 196 34.57 -18.14 25.14
N SER A 197 35.36 -17.22 25.68
CA SER A 197 36.81 -17.08 25.55
C SER A 197 37.56 -18.41 25.46
N GLY A 198 38.46 -18.53 24.48
CA GLY A 198 39.57 -19.48 24.44
C GLY A 198 40.88 -18.74 24.14
N PRO A 199 42.03 -19.19 24.64
CA PRO A 199 43.25 -18.40 24.70
C PRO A 199 44.00 -18.32 23.37
N VAL A 200 44.64 -17.17 23.15
CA VAL A 200 45.61 -16.86 22.09
C VAL A 200 46.94 -17.58 22.37
N PRO A 201 47.59 -18.19 21.36
CA PRO A 201 49.03 -18.42 21.40
C PRO A 201 49.78 -17.46 20.45
N GLU A 202 50.76 -16.76 21.01
CA GLU A 202 51.80 -16.03 20.27
C GLU A 202 52.80 -16.98 19.59
N ARG A 203 53.41 -16.48 18.51
CA ARG A 203 54.42 -17.14 17.64
C ARG A 203 55.73 -17.50 18.38
N PRO A 204 56.64 -18.29 17.75
CA PRO A 204 57.75 -17.64 17.02
C PRO A 204 58.24 -18.31 15.72
N THR A 205 58.87 -17.46 14.88
CA THR A 205 59.96 -17.68 13.90
C THR A 205 59.79 -18.62 12.69
N ARG A 206 59.74 -18.03 11.49
CA ARG A 206 60.89 -17.93 10.57
C ARG A 206 60.70 -16.76 9.61
#